data_AF-A0A8X7BI62-F1
#
_entry.id   AF-A0A8X7BI62-F1
#
_cell.length_a   1.000
_cell.length_b   1.000
_cell.length_c   1.000
_cell.angle_alpha   90.00
_cell.angle_beta   90.00
_cell.angle_gamma   90.00
#
_symmetry.space_group_name_H-M   'P 1'
#
loop_
_entity.id
_entity.type
_entity.pdbx_description
1 polymer ?
#
loop_
_entity_poly.entity_id
_entity_poly.type
_entity_poly.pdbx_seq_one_letter_code
_entity_poly.pdbx_strand_id
1 'polypeptide(L)'
;MANKKAWVTTAIFTEWFNKCFVPEVENYMNEMGLEFKILLILDNAPGHPILEHPNIKEIGGEGFDDFGEHDIEELLVDEALNDDDILESMVDITKDLETVDSEPEDVTPLDEKLLREGLQLSGKLANFFIQNDNDVERALKFNVI
;
A
#
# COMPACT_ATOMS: atom_id res chain seq x y z
N MET A 1 -10.87 -16.46 16.89
CA MET A 1 -10.69 -17.74 16.15
C MET A 1 -10.55 -17.44 14.67
N ALA A 2 -9.35 -17.59 14.10
CA ALA A 2 -9.14 -17.46 12.65
C ALA A 2 -9.58 -18.75 11.94
N ASN A 3 -10.32 -18.63 10.85
CA ASN A 3 -10.75 -19.78 10.06
C ASN A 3 -9.56 -20.35 9.28
N LYS A 4 -9.03 -21.50 9.71
CA LYS A 4 -7.86 -22.18 9.11
C LYS A 4 -8.08 -22.72 7.69
N LYS A 5 -9.19 -22.39 7.03
CA LYS A 5 -9.57 -22.91 5.70
C LYS A 5 -10.19 -21.85 4.77
N ALA A 6 -9.88 -20.57 4.94
CA ALA A 6 -10.19 -19.57 3.93
C ALA A 6 -9.13 -19.63 2.80
N TRP A 7 -9.13 -20.72 2.04
CA TRP A 7 -8.27 -20.82 0.86
C TRP A 7 -8.90 -19.96 -0.23
N VAL A 8 -8.22 -18.89 -0.61
CA VAL A 8 -8.56 -18.18 -1.85
C VAL A 8 -8.38 -19.18 -2.98
N THR A 9 -9.44 -19.47 -3.72
CA THR A 9 -9.32 -20.32 -4.90
C THR A 9 -8.68 -19.53 -6.01
N THR A 10 -7.96 -20.22 -6.90
CA THR A 10 -7.37 -19.65 -8.11
C THR A 10 -8.38 -18.79 -8.90
N ALA A 11 -9.65 -19.22 -8.96
CA ALA A 11 -10.72 -18.47 -9.63
C ALA A 11 -11.05 -17.13 -8.94
N ILE A 12 -11.14 -17.12 -7.61
CA ILE A 12 -11.39 -15.89 -6.84
C ILE A 12 -10.21 -14.93 -6.97
N PHE A 13 -8.99 -15.45 -6.92
CA PHE A 13 -7.78 -14.64 -7.09
C PHE A 13 -7.71 -14.03 -8.50
N THR A 14 -7.98 -14.83 -9.53
CA THR A 14 -8.03 -14.36 -10.92
C THR A 14 -9.10 -13.29 -11.11
N GLU A 15 -10.28 -13.48 -10.53
CA GLU A 15 -11.37 -12.51 -10.61
C GLU A 15 -11.00 -11.19 -9.93
N TRP A 16 -10.43 -11.25 -8.72
CA TRP A 16 -9.93 -10.08 -8.02
C TRP A 16 -8.83 -9.36 -8.81
N PHE A 17 -7.84 -10.10 -9.33
CA PHE A 17 -6.73 -9.51 -10.10
C PHE A 17 -7.26 -8.71 -11.30
N ASN A 18 -8.13 -9.32 -12.10
CA ASN A 18 -8.61 -8.69 -13.34
C ASN A 18 -9.67 -7.62 -13.12
N LYS A 19 -10.55 -7.77 -12.11
CA LYS A 19 -11.71 -6.87 -11.93
C LYS A 19 -11.49 -5.78 -10.88
N CYS A 20 -10.52 -5.95 -9.98
CA CYS A 20 -10.28 -5.02 -8.88
C CYS A 20 -8.85 -4.48 -8.93
N PHE A 21 -7.84 -5.35 -8.90
CA PHE A 21 -6.45 -4.92 -8.82
C PHE A 21 -6.00 -4.13 -10.05
N VAL A 22 -6.15 -4.70 -11.26
CA VAL A 22 -5.72 -4.04 -12.51
C VAL A 22 -6.38 -2.67 -12.69
N PRO A 23 -7.73 -2.51 -12.61
CA PRO A 23 -8.35 -1.21 -12.84
C PRO A 23 -8.00 -0.16 -11.78
N GLU A 24 -7.89 -0.57 -10.50
CA GLU A 24 -7.55 0.38 -9.43
C GLU A 24 -6.13 0.90 -9.57
N VAL A 25 -5.17 0.02 -9.86
CA VAL A 25 -3.77 0.42 -10.03
C VAL A 25 -3.57 1.21 -11.33
N GLU A 26 -4.23 0.84 -12.41
CA GLU A 26 -4.21 1.61 -13.65
C GLU A 26 -4.79 3.02 -13.44
N ASN A 27 -5.91 3.14 -12.73
CA ASN A 27 -6.49 4.45 -12.40
C ASN A 27 -5.56 5.28 -11.52
N TYR A 28 -4.96 4.68 -10.48
CA TYR A 28 -4.00 5.36 -9.63
C TYR A 28 -2.77 5.85 -10.42
N MET A 29 -2.20 5.02 -11.30
CA MET A 29 -1.07 5.43 -12.14
C MET A 29 -1.44 6.57 -13.07
N ASN A 30 -2.64 6.53 -13.66
CA ASN A 30 -3.15 7.64 -14.49
C ASN A 30 -3.35 8.93 -13.69
N GLU A 31 -3.87 8.84 -12.46
CA GLU A 31 -4.03 9.98 -11.56
C GLU A 31 -2.69 10.60 -11.16
N MET A 32 -1.65 9.77 -11.01
CA MET A 32 -0.28 10.20 -10.70
C MET A 32 0.52 10.61 -11.94
N GLY A 33 -0.06 10.54 -13.15
CA GLY A 33 0.64 10.84 -14.40
C GLY A 33 1.75 9.85 -14.76
N LEU A 34 1.75 8.65 -14.15
CA LEU A 34 2.78 7.63 -14.34
C LEU A 34 2.41 6.65 -15.45
N GLU A 35 3.42 6.07 -16.09
CA GLU A 35 3.21 4.98 -17.04
C GLU A 35 2.72 3.72 -16.30
N PHE A 36 1.72 3.04 -16.85
CA PHE A 36 1.22 1.79 -16.28
C PHE A 36 2.24 0.66 -16.48
N LYS A 37 3.16 0.53 -15.53
CA LYS A 37 4.17 -0.55 -15.41
C LYS A 37 4.29 -0.94 -13.96
N ILE A 38 3.92 -2.17 -13.63
CA ILE A 38 3.79 -2.63 -12.24
C ILE A 38 4.58 -3.92 -12.02
N LEU A 39 5.28 -3.99 -10.89
CA LEU A 39 5.85 -5.22 -10.35
C LEU A 39 4.96 -5.70 -9.19
N LEU A 40 4.31 -6.86 -9.36
CA LEU A 40 3.46 -7.47 -8.34
C LEU A 40 4.21 -8.61 -7.63
N ILE A 41 4.40 -8.49 -6.32
CA ILE A 41 5.09 -9.47 -5.48
C ILE A 41 4.04 -10.28 -4.71
N LEU A 42 4.06 -11.61 -4.84
CA LEU A 42 3.10 -12.52 -4.19
C LEU A 42 3.82 -13.59 -3.35
N ASP A 43 3.14 -14.07 -2.30
CA ASP A 43 3.65 -15.18 -1.48
C ASP A 43 3.58 -16.52 -2.23
N ASN A 44 4.44 -17.48 -1.91
CA ASN A 44 4.43 -18.79 -2.58
C ASN A 44 3.32 -19.70 -2.02
N ALA A 45 2.05 -19.34 -2.23
CA ALA A 45 0.91 -20.18 -1.88
C ALA A 45 0.59 -21.16 -3.02
N PRO A 46 0.31 -22.46 -2.74
CA PRO A 46 0.10 -23.52 -3.75
C PRO A 46 -1.21 -23.40 -4.56
N GLY A 47 -1.72 -22.18 -4.77
CA GLY A 47 -2.96 -21.88 -5.49
C GLY A 47 -2.89 -20.65 -6.41
N HIS A 48 -1.72 -20.03 -6.58
CA HIS A 48 -1.56 -18.87 -7.46
C HIS A 48 -1.74 -19.28 -8.93
N PRO A 49 -2.69 -18.67 -9.66
CA PRO A 49 -2.77 -18.80 -11.11
C PRO A 49 -1.57 -18.13 -11.77
N ILE A 50 -1.18 -18.61 -12.94
CA ILE A 50 -0.34 -17.81 -13.85
C ILE A 50 -1.17 -16.59 -14.25
N LEU A 51 -0.80 -15.41 -13.76
CA LEU A 51 -1.41 -14.16 -14.18
C LEU A 51 -0.69 -13.65 -15.42
N GLU A 52 -1.43 -13.26 -16.45
CA GLU A 52 -0.87 -12.64 -17.65
C GLU A 52 -1.47 -11.25 -17.82
N HIS A 53 -0.64 -10.23 -17.77
CA HIS A 53 -1.00 -8.87 -18.14
C HIS A 53 0.20 -8.16 -18.78
N PRO A 54 0.04 -7.47 -19.92
CA PRO A 54 1.17 -6.89 -20.67
C PRO A 54 1.99 -5.87 -19.88
N ASN A 55 1.39 -5.25 -18.87
CA ASN A 55 1.97 -4.17 -18.07
C ASN A 55 2.26 -4.56 -16.62
N ILE A 56 2.01 -5.81 -16.22
CA ILE A 56 2.24 -6.28 -14.85
C ILE A 56 3.17 -7.48 -14.91
N LYS A 57 4.34 -7.34 -14.28
CA LYS A 57 5.26 -8.44 -14.07
C LYS A 57 5.00 -9.03 -12.70
N GLU A 58 4.55 -10.28 -12.66
CA GLU A 58 4.40 -11.02 -11.41
C GLU A 58 5.75 -11.65 -11.05
N ILE A 59 6.15 -11.52 -9.78
CA ILE A 59 7.25 -12.28 -9.21
C ILE A 59 6.76 -12.99 -7.93
N GLY A 60 6.80 -14.32 -7.96
CA GLY A 60 6.35 -15.20 -6.88
C GLY A 60 6.53 -16.67 -7.29
N GLY A 61 7.09 -17.51 -6.40
CA GLY A 61 7.35 -18.93 -6.68
C GLY A 61 8.37 -19.59 -5.74
N GLU A 62 8.72 -20.84 -6.03
CA GLU A 62 9.78 -21.58 -5.33
C GLU A 62 11.13 -20.86 -5.54
N GLY A 63 11.67 -20.24 -4.48
CA GLY A 63 12.92 -19.46 -4.53
C GLY A 63 12.88 -18.12 -3.80
N PHE A 64 11.69 -17.63 -3.41
CA PHE A 64 11.58 -16.37 -2.66
C PHE A 64 12.12 -16.41 -1.23
N ASP A 65 12.21 -17.61 -0.63
CA ASP A 65 12.83 -17.81 0.69
C ASP A 65 14.35 -17.52 0.67
N ASP A 66 14.99 -17.67 -0.49
CA ASP A 66 16.42 -17.39 -0.73
C ASP A 66 16.64 -16.03 -1.42
N PHE A 67 15.57 -15.26 -1.67
CA PHE A 67 15.63 -13.95 -2.33
C PHE A 67 16.24 -12.91 -1.39
N GLY A 68 17.52 -12.64 -1.58
CA GLY A 68 18.30 -11.69 -0.80
C GLY A 68 18.38 -10.32 -1.47
N GLU A 69 19.05 -9.39 -0.79
CA GLU A 69 19.35 -8.04 -1.32
C GLU A 69 20.03 -8.09 -2.70
N HIS A 70 20.84 -9.12 -2.95
CA HIS A 70 21.56 -9.28 -4.21
C HIS A 70 20.65 -9.62 -5.39
N ASP A 71 19.56 -10.37 -5.16
CA ASP A 71 18.58 -10.68 -6.19
C ASP A 71 17.71 -9.45 -6.52
N ILE A 72 17.50 -8.55 -5.55
CA ILE A 72 16.88 -7.23 -5.77
C ILE A 72 17.78 -6.39 -6.66
N GLU A 73 19.08 -6.36 -6.40
CA GLU A 73 20.05 -5.67 -7.25
C GLU A 73 20.03 -6.23 -8.67
N GLU A 74 19.99 -7.57 -8.84
CA GLU A 74 19.92 -8.24 -10.15
C GLU A 74 18.62 -7.90 -10.92
N LEU A 75 17.48 -7.79 -10.23
CA LEU A 75 16.21 -7.35 -10.83
C LEU A 75 16.22 -5.89 -11.27
N LEU A 76 17.05 -5.05 -10.65
CA LEU A 76 17.16 -3.62 -10.94
C LEU A 76 18.26 -3.29 -11.97
N VAL A 77 18.98 -4.30 -12.50
CA VAL A 77 20.16 -4.08 -13.37
C VAL A 77 19.83 -3.39 -14.69
N ASP A 78 18.61 -3.52 -15.22
CA ASP A 78 18.30 -3.05 -16.58
C ASP A 78 17.81 -1.59 -16.67
N GLU A 79 17.44 -0.93 -15.56
CA GLU A 79 17.08 0.50 -15.54
C GLU A 79 17.49 1.11 -14.19
N ALA A 80 18.80 1.26 -13.96
CA ALA A 80 19.26 2.22 -12.96
C ALA A 80 18.86 3.61 -13.46
N LEU A 81 17.74 4.14 -12.96
CA LEU A 81 17.32 5.52 -13.19
C LEU A 81 18.50 6.41 -12.84
N ASN A 82 18.95 7.22 -13.78
CA ASN A 82 20.07 8.11 -13.52
C ASN A 82 19.62 9.21 -12.53
N ASP A 83 20.57 9.87 -11.86
CA ASP A 83 20.23 10.91 -10.87
C ASP A 83 19.35 12.03 -11.47
N ASP A 84 19.46 12.30 -12.77
CA ASP A 84 18.63 13.28 -13.48
C ASP A 84 17.21 12.74 -13.76
N ASP A 85 17.03 11.45 -14.08
CA ASP A 85 15.71 10.80 -14.23
C ASP A 85 14.97 10.77 -12.89
N ILE A 86 15.71 10.49 -11.81
CA ILE A 86 15.20 10.53 -10.44
C ILE A 86 14.81 11.97 -10.08
N LEU A 87 15.65 12.95 -10.40
CA LEU A 87 15.37 14.36 -10.14
C LEU A 87 14.17 14.86 -10.96
N GLU A 88 14.01 14.42 -12.21
CA GLU A 88 12.87 14.75 -13.07
C GLU A 88 11.57 14.19 -12.48
N SER A 89 11.60 12.94 -12.01
CA SER A 89 10.46 12.33 -11.30
C SER A 89 10.10 13.05 -10.00
N MET A 90 11.10 13.50 -9.23
CA MET A 90 10.87 14.27 -8.00
C MET A 90 10.36 15.68 -8.30
N VAL A 91 10.84 16.31 -9.37
CA VAL A 91 10.39 17.63 -9.81
C VAL A 91 8.93 17.57 -10.23
N ASP A 92 8.51 16.54 -10.97
CA ASP A 92 7.11 16.38 -11.38
C ASP A 92 6.18 16.06 -10.20
N ILE A 93 6.63 15.26 -9.22
CA ILE A 93 5.92 15.08 -7.93
C ILE A 93 5.75 16.41 -7.17
N THR A 94 6.74 17.30 -7.21
CA THR A 94 6.65 18.62 -6.55
C THR A 94 5.85 19.66 -7.33
N LYS A 95 5.76 19.55 -8.66
CA LYS A 95 4.95 20.47 -9.48
C LYS A 95 3.45 20.29 -9.22
N ASP A 96 2.99 19.06 -8.99
CA ASP A 96 1.58 18.80 -8.65
C ASP A 96 1.23 19.19 -7.20
N LEU A 97 2.22 19.43 -6.34
CA LEU A 97 2.01 20.08 -5.04
C LEU A 97 1.80 21.61 -5.16
N GLU A 98 2.15 22.22 -6.31
CA GLU A 98 2.08 23.67 -6.51
C GLU A 98 0.91 24.16 -7.40
N THR A 99 0.00 23.30 -7.86
CA THR A 99 -1.22 23.76 -8.54
C THR A 99 -2.48 23.05 -8.09
N VAL A 100 -2.99 23.43 -6.92
CA VAL A 100 -4.43 23.49 -6.72
C VAL A 100 -4.79 24.96 -6.50
N ASP A 101 -5.34 25.60 -7.53
CA ASP A 101 -6.02 26.91 -7.46
C ASP A 101 -7.36 26.79 -6.71
N SER A 102 -7.36 26.04 -5.61
CA SER A 102 -8.38 26.12 -4.58
C SER A 102 -7.92 27.22 -3.63
N GLU A 103 -8.78 28.21 -3.40
CA GLU A 103 -8.59 29.17 -2.30
C GLU A 103 -8.05 28.41 -1.07
N PRO A 104 -7.04 28.95 -0.36
CA PRO A 104 -6.48 28.25 0.78
C PRO A 104 -7.60 28.09 1.81
N GLU A 105 -8.20 26.90 1.86
CA GLU A 105 -8.76 26.44 3.12
C GLU A 105 -7.61 26.56 4.11
N ASP A 106 -7.85 27.30 5.19
CA ASP A 106 -6.91 27.56 6.27
C ASP A 106 -6.46 26.20 6.82
N VAL A 107 -5.43 25.59 6.22
CA VAL A 107 -4.84 24.35 6.69
C VAL A 107 -4.09 24.73 7.95
N THR A 108 -4.81 24.72 9.07
CA THR A 108 -4.24 24.95 10.38
C THR A 108 -3.10 23.95 10.55
N PRO A 109 -1.84 24.42 10.64
CA PRO A 109 -0.71 23.51 10.79
C PRO A 109 -0.91 22.64 12.03
N LEU A 110 -0.44 21.39 11.98
CA LEU A 110 -0.44 20.54 13.15
C LEU A 110 0.40 21.21 14.26
N ASP A 111 -0.29 21.80 15.23
CA ASP A 111 0.34 22.50 16.35
C ASP A 111 0.32 21.64 17.63
N GLU A 112 1.08 22.06 18.63
CA GLU A 112 1.20 21.34 19.89
C GLU A 112 -0.16 21.16 20.59
N LYS A 113 -1.07 22.13 20.45
CA LYS A 113 -2.39 22.09 21.09
C LYS A 113 -3.28 21.03 20.44
N LEU A 114 -3.30 20.99 19.11
CA LEU A 114 -4.05 20.03 18.33
C LEU A 114 -3.50 18.61 18.56
N LEU A 115 -2.18 18.45 18.66
CA LEU A 115 -1.54 17.18 18.99
C LEU A 115 -1.95 16.69 20.38
N ARG A 116 -1.96 17.59 21.39
CA ARG A 116 -2.40 17.26 22.76
C ARG A 116 -3.87 16.86 22.79
N GLU A 117 -4.72 17.55 22.05
CA GLU A 117 -6.14 17.20 21.95
C GLU A 117 -6.34 15.84 21.29
N GLY A 118 -5.63 15.56 20.18
CA GLY A 118 -5.66 14.27 19.50
C GLY A 118 -5.24 13.12 20.42
N LEU A 119 -4.17 13.28 21.20
CA LEU A 119 -3.73 12.28 22.17
C LEU A 119 -4.76 12.03 23.28
N GLN A 120 -5.41 13.09 23.78
CA GLN A 120 -6.50 12.95 24.77
C GLN A 120 -7.72 12.21 24.20
N LEU A 121 -8.10 12.50 22.96
CA LEU A 121 -9.20 11.83 22.27
C LEU A 121 -8.89 10.35 22.04
N SER A 122 -7.66 10.02 21.61
CA SER A 122 -7.19 8.64 21.47
C SER A 122 -7.33 7.85 22.77
N GLY A 123 -6.85 8.41 23.89
CA GLY A 123 -6.98 7.76 25.20
C GLY A 123 -8.43 7.57 25.65
N LYS A 124 -9.34 8.51 25.35
CA LYS A 124 -10.77 8.33 25.64
C LYS A 124 -11.39 7.22 24.80
N LEU A 125 -11.02 7.12 23.53
CA LEU A 125 -11.51 6.09 22.61
C LEU A 125 -11.05 4.69 23.05
N ALA A 126 -9.78 4.55 23.42
CA ALA A 126 -9.24 3.32 23.97
C ALA A 126 -10.03 2.86 25.21
N ASN A 127 -10.24 3.76 26.16
CA ASN A 127 -11.01 3.47 27.38
C ASN A 127 -12.46 3.07 27.08
N PHE A 128 -13.10 3.69 26.09
CA PHE A 128 -14.45 3.35 25.69
C PHE A 128 -14.56 1.89 25.24
N PHE A 129 -13.65 1.43 24.38
CA PHE A 129 -13.64 0.03 23.91
C PHE A 129 -13.27 -0.96 25.01
N ILE A 130 -12.34 -0.62 25.90
CA ILE A 130 -12.02 -1.46 27.07
C ILE A 130 -13.25 -1.70 27.96
N GLN A 131 -14.14 -0.70 28.08
CA GLN A 131 -15.33 -0.80 28.94
C GLN A 131 -16.53 -1.47 28.27
N ASN A 132 -16.65 -1.39 26.94
CA ASN A 132 -17.89 -1.74 26.24
C ASN A 132 -17.73 -2.89 25.23
N ASP A 133 -16.51 -3.27 24.86
CA ASP A 133 -16.28 -4.42 23.98
C ASP A 133 -16.22 -5.72 24.81
N ASN A 134 -17.08 -6.68 24.45
CA ASN A 134 -17.12 -8.00 25.10
C ASN A 134 -15.90 -8.87 24.76
N ASP A 135 -15.12 -8.50 23.74
CA ASP A 135 -13.87 -9.14 23.37
C ASP A 135 -12.68 -8.31 23.87
N VAL A 136 -12.07 -8.78 24.96
CA VAL A 136 -10.95 -8.10 25.64
C VAL A 136 -9.71 -7.99 24.75
N GLU A 137 -9.42 -9.01 23.94
CA GLU A 137 -8.24 -8.98 23.06
C GLU A 137 -8.42 -7.96 21.94
N ARG A 138 -9.63 -7.83 21.40
CA ARG A 138 -9.96 -6.79 20.41
C ARG A 138 -9.95 -5.39 21.04
N ALA A 139 -10.48 -5.23 22.25
CA ALA A 139 -10.50 -3.96 22.95
C ALA A 139 -9.08 -3.41 23.20
N LEU A 140 -8.15 -4.30 23.57
CA LEU A 140 -6.76 -3.95 23.84
C LEU A 140 -5.99 -3.45 22.60
N LYS A 141 -6.46 -3.72 21.37
CA LYS A 141 -5.85 -3.19 20.14
C LYS A 141 -5.99 -1.69 19.98
N PHE A 142 -6.94 -1.07 20.68
CA PHE A 142 -7.10 0.39 20.70
C PHE A 142 -6.16 1.07 21.70
N ASN A 143 -5.42 0.29 22.49
CA ASN A 143 -4.39 0.81 23.40
C ASN A 143 -3.07 0.95 22.64
N VAL A 144 -3.02 1.91 21.72
CA VAL A 144 -1.79 2.29 21.01
C VAL A 144 -1.48 3.73 21.41
N ILE A 145 -0.22 3.92 21.83
CA ILE A 145 0.43 5.10 22.44
C ILE A 145 0.55 5.00 23.97
#